data_AF-H9X1B5-F1
#
_entry.id   AF-H9X1B5-F1
#
_cell.length_a   1.000
_cell.length_b   1.000
_cell.length_c   1.000
_cell.angle_alpha   90.00
_cell.angle_beta   90.00
_cell.angle_gamma   90.00
#
_symmetry.space_group_name_H-M   'P 1'
#
loop_
_entity.id
_entity.type
_entity.pdbx_description
1 polymer ?
#
loop_
_entity_poly.entity_id
_entity_poly.type
_entity_poly.pdbx_seq_one_letter_code
_entity_poly.pdbx_strand_id
1 'polypeptide(L)'
;GDRGLEVAAENCKKLRRLRVERGEDEAGLEGQQNFVSHKGLSVIAQGCPNLEYIAVYVSDITNSALESVGKFCKNLRDFRLVLLDKKEQVTDLPLDNGVMALLLGCQKLRRFGFYLRPGGLTDIGLGYIGKFSSNVRWMLL
;
A
#
# COMPACT_ATOMS: atom_id res chain seq x y z
N GLY A 1 10.43 7.72 5.54
CA GLY A 1 10.13 6.43 6.18
C GLY A 1 8.91 6.51 7.07
N ASP A 2 8.64 5.44 7.80
CA ASP A 2 7.41 5.26 8.62
C ASP A 2 7.16 6.40 9.62
N ARG A 3 8.18 6.91 10.30
CA ARG A 3 8.04 8.02 11.26
C ARG A 3 7.48 9.29 10.61
N GLY A 4 7.85 9.55 9.36
CA GLY A 4 7.30 10.68 8.61
C GLY A 4 5.81 10.46 8.27
N LEU A 5 5.41 9.22 7.98
CA LEU A 5 4.01 8.88 7.75
C LEU A 5 3.18 8.95 9.03
N GLU A 6 3.76 8.62 10.18
CA GLU A 6 3.13 8.78 11.50
C GLU A 6 2.83 10.24 11.81
N VAL A 7 3.84 11.13 11.67
CA VAL A 7 3.64 12.57 11.87
C VAL A 7 2.59 13.13 10.89
N ALA A 8 2.63 12.72 9.62
CA ALA A 8 1.63 13.12 8.64
C ALA A 8 0.22 12.63 9.00
N ALA A 9 0.10 11.39 9.48
CA ALA A 9 -1.17 10.81 9.91
C ALA A 9 -1.76 11.58 11.09
N GLU A 10 -0.94 12.04 12.03
CA GLU A 10 -1.36 12.81 13.20
C GLU A 10 -1.79 14.23 12.83
N ASN A 11 -1.07 14.89 11.93
CA ASN A 11 -1.22 16.34 11.71
C ASN A 11 -2.01 16.70 10.44
N CYS A 12 -2.02 15.83 9.41
CA CYS A 12 -2.55 16.15 8.08
C CYS A 12 -3.92 15.49 7.81
N LYS A 13 -4.95 15.77 8.62
CA LYS A 13 -6.29 15.14 8.50
C LYS A 13 -7.05 15.44 7.20
N LYS A 14 -6.62 16.48 6.47
CA LYS A 14 -7.17 16.88 5.16
C LYS A 14 -6.34 16.35 3.98
N LEU A 15 -5.36 15.48 4.22
CA LEU A 15 -4.52 14.91 3.17
C LEU A 15 -5.37 14.08 2.20
N ARG A 16 -5.27 14.41 0.90
CA ARG A 16 -6.01 13.72 -0.18
C ARG A 16 -5.12 12.91 -1.10
N ARG A 17 -3.84 13.25 -1.20
CA ARG A 17 -2.90 12.58 -2.11
C ARG A 17 -1.57 12.36 -1.39
N LEU A 18 -1.15 11.10 -1.31
CA LEU A 18 0.15 10.71 -0.81
C LEU A 18 0.95 10.05 -1.93
N ARG A 19 2.20 10.50 -2.11
CA ARG A 19 3.17 9.84 -2.97
C ARG A 19 4.49 9.72 -2.21
N VAL A 20 5.01 8.50 -2.09
CA VAL A 20 6.33 8.23 -1.53
C VAL A 20 7.14 7.52 -2.60
N GLU A 21 8.14 8.20 -3.13
CA GLU A 21 9.08 7.66 -4.13
C GLU A 21 10.13 6.76 -3.50
N ARG A 22 10.76 5.92 -4.33
CA ARG A 22 11.99 5.22 -3.95
C ARG A 22 13.08 6.27 -3.71
N GLY A 23 13.65 6.27 -2.49
CA GLY A 23 14.85 7.04 -2.19
C GLY A 23 16.11 6.37 -2.74
N GLU A 24 17.21 7.11 -2.80
CA GLU A 24 18.51 6.60 -3.26
C GLU A 24 18.97 5.40 -2.43
N ASP A 25 19.45 4.37 -3.11
CA ASP A 25 20.01 3.18 -2.48
C ASP A 25 21.47 3.44 -2.09
N GLU A 26 21.70 4.40 -1.18
CA GLU A 26 23.03 4.57 -0.63
C GLU A 26 23.34 3.39 0.30
N ALA A 27 24.03 2.39 -0.28
CA ALA A 27 24.71 1.35 0.45
C ALA A 27 25.80 1.99 1.30
N GLY A 28 25.51 2.33 2.56
CA GLY A 28 26.58 2.76 3.46
C GLY A 28 26.22 3.49 4.74
N LEU A 29 24.99 3.98 4.93
CA LEU A 29 24.66 4.71 6.16
C LEU A 29 23.61 3.96 6.97
N GLU A 30 24.10 3.37 8.06
CA GLU A 30 23.35 2.83 9.19
C GLU A 30 22.33 3.85 9.70
N GLY A 31 21.11 3.74 9.20
CA GLY A 31 19.99 4.59 9.60
C GLY A 31 18.67 3.89 9.32
N GLN A 32 18.32 2.92 10.16
CA GLN A 32 17.19 1.97 10.07
C GLN A 32 15.77 2.60 10.02
N GLN A 33 15.59 3.88 9.65
CA GLN A 33 14.30 4.58 9.77
C GLN A 33 13.78 5.24 8.48
N ASN A 34 14.53 5.17 7.37
CA ASN A 34 14.15 5.88 6.15
C ASN A 34 13.17 5.13 5.25
N PHE A 35 12.92 3.84 5.49
CA PHE A 35 12.00 3.06 4.67
C PHE A 35 10.54 3.18 5.10
N VAL A 36 9.64 2.99 4.14
CA VAL A 36 8.22 2.81 4.41
C VAL A 36 7.93 1.31 4.44
N SER A 37 7.18 0.88 5.45
CA SER A 37 6.72 -0.50 5.65
C SER A 37 5.20 -0.56 5.83
N HIS A 38 4.70 -1.76 6.12
CA HIS A 38 3.32 -1.99 6.56
C HIS A 38 2.88 -1.07 7.72
N LYS A 39 3.81 -0.67 8.62
CA LYS A 39 3.49 0.22 9.75
C LYS A 39 3.06 1.60 9.28
N GLY A 40 3.89 2.27 8.47
CA GLY A 40 3.58 3.59 7.96
C GLY A 40 2.35 3.61 7.06
N LEU A 41 2.15 2.56 6.23
CA LEU A 41 0.95 2.42 5.42
C LEU A 41 -0.33 2.28 6.27
N SER A 42 -0.27 1.50 7.35
CA SER A 42 -1.42 1.30 8.25
C SER A 42 -1.78 2.58 8.99
N VAL A 43 -0.77 3.29 9.51
CA VAL A 43 -0.95 4.53 10.26
C VAL A 43 -1.48 5.66 9.37
N ILE A 44 -0.96 5.83 8.15
CA ILE A 44 -1.50 6.85 7.24
C ILE A 44 -2.94 6.54 6.81
N ALA A 45 -3.28 5.27 6.60
CA ALA A 45 -4.65 4.88 6.27
C ALA A 45 -5.63 5.27 7.39
N GLN A 46 -5.25 5.06 8.65
CA GLN A 46 -6.05 5.40 9.82
C GLN A 46 -6.12 6.92 10.06
N GLY A 47 -4.99 7.62 9.94
CA GLY A 47 -4.92 9.05 10.26
C GLY A 47 -5.47 9.98 9.18
N CYS A 48 -5.49 9.54 7.92
CA CYS A 48 -5.90 10.34 6.76
C CYS A 48 -7.05 9.66 5.97
N PRO A 49 -8.28 9.59 6.52
CA PRO A 49 -9.40 8.90 5.87
C PRO A 49 -9.90 9.55 4.56
N ASN A 50 -9.48 10.80 4.29
CA ASN A 50 -9.83 11.56 3.09
C ASN A 50 -8.90 11.28 1.90
N LEU A 51 -7.99 10.31 2.00
CA LEU A 51 -7.10 9.94 0.91
C LEU A 51 -7.89 9.45 -0.32
N GLU A 52 -7.54 10.03 -1.47
CA GLU A 52 -8.07 9.72 -2.80
C GLU A 52 -7.00 9.12 -3.71
N TYR A 53 -5.71 9.36 -3.41
CA TYR A 53 -4.56 8.87 -4.14
C TYR A 53 -3.48 8.40 -3.17
N ILE A 54 -2.99 7.17 -3.34
CA ILE A 54 -1.82 6.63 -2.65
C ILE A 54 -0.91 5.99 -3.70
N ALA A 55 0.35 6.40 -3.76
CA ALA A 55 1.38 5.72 -4.53
C ALA A 55 2.65 5.59 -3.68
N VAL A 56 3.04 4.36 -3.36
CA VAL A 56 4.11 4.11 -2.38
C VAL A 56 5.04 3.00 -2.84
N TYR A 57 6.34 3.23 -2.67
CA TYR A 57 7.36 2.18 -2.64
C TYR A 57 7.57 1.74 -1.20
N VAL A 58 7.41 0.45 -0.92
CA VAL A 58 7.52 -0.12 0.43
C VAL A 58 8.63 -1.17 0.48
N SER A 59 9.35 -1.25 1.59
CA SER A 59 10.36 -2.30 1.81
C SER A 59 9.80 -3.57 2.45
N ASP A 60 8.56 -3.50 2.95
CA ASP A 60 7.88 -4.58 3.64
C ASP A 60 6.37 -4.31 3.68
N ILE A 61 5.56 -5.35 3.69
CA ILE A 61 4.09 -5.26 3.57
C ILE A 61 3.41 -6.45 4.27
N THR A 62 2.15 -6.27 4.66
CA THR A 62 1.30 -7.33 5.24
C THR A 62 -0.13 -7.23 4.76
N ASN A 63 -0.90 -8.33 4.85
CA ASN A 63 -2.34 -8.36 4.57
C ASN A 63 -3.08 -7.33 5.43
N SER A 64 -2.75 -7.25 6.72
CA SER A 64 -3.37 -6.32 7.67
C SER A 64 -3.21 -4.84 7.27
N ALA A 65 -2.09 -4.46 6.66
CA ALA A 65 -1.91 -3.10 6.18
C ALA A 65 -2.85 -2.77 5.00
N LEU A 66 -3.05 -3.71 4.08
CA LEU A 66 -3.99 -3.56 2.97
C LEU A 66 -5.44 -3.55 3.46
N GLU A 67 -5.78 -4.39 4.44
CA GLU A 67 -7.06 -4.37 5.14
C GLU A 67 -7.32 -3.00 5.79
N SER A 68 -6.32 -2.40 6.43
CA SER A 68 -6.40 -1.05 7.01
C SER A 68 -6.73 -0.02 5.93
N VAL A 69 -6.05 -0.04 4.78
CA VAL A 69 -6.36 0.83 3.64
C VAL A 69 -7.81 0.65 3.19
N GLY A 70 -8.24 -0.60 2.96
CA GLY A 70 -9.62 -0.91 2.60
C GLY A 70 -10.64 -0.45 3.64
N LYS A 71 -10.30 -0.54 4.92
CA LYS A 71 -11.18 -0.15 6.03
C LYS A 71 -11.36 1.36 6.15
N PHE A 72 -10.28 2.13 6.06
CA PHE A 72 -10.31 3.56 6.41
C PHE A 72 -10.35 4.51 5.20
N CYS A 73 -9.72 4.15 4.07
CA CYS A 73 -9.61 5.03 2.90
C CYS A 73 -10.77 4.84 1.89
N LYS A 74 -12.02 5.09 2.32
CA LYS A 74 -13.22 4.85 1.49
C LYS A 74 -13.33 5.73 0.23
N ASN A 75 -12.58 6.83 0.19
CA ASN A 75 -12.57 7.76 -0.95
C ASN A 75 -11.47 7.47 -1.98
N LEU A 76 -10.68 6.40 -1.79
CA LEU A 76 -9.54 6.07 -2.63
C LEU A 76 -9.96 5.79 -4.07
N ARG A 77 -9.29 6.46 -5.02
CA ARG A 77 -9.54 6.37 -6.48
C ARG A 77 -8.34 5.83 -7.24
N ASP A 78 -7.15 6.01 -6.71
CA ASP A 78 -5.89 5.55 -7.29
C ASP A 78 -5.01 4.99 -6.17
N PHE A 79 -4.71 3.70 -6.25
CA PHE A 79 -3.83 3.01 -5.30
C PHE A 79 -2.71 2.35 -6.08
N ARG A 80 -1.46 2.64 -5.71
CA ARG A 80 -0.27 2.03 -6.31
C ARG A 80 0.69 1.62 -5.21
N LEU A 81 1.09 0.36 -5.23
CA LEU A 81 2.08 -0.17 -4.32
C LEU A 81 3.16 -0.91 -5.12
N VAL A 82 4.41 -0.63 -4.78
CA VAL A 82 5.57 -1.34 -5.28
C VAL A 82 6.35 -1.89 -4.10
N LEU A 83 6.47 -3.21 -4.00
CA LEU A 83 7.30 -3.86 -2.99
C LEU A 83 8.74 -3.94 -3.50
N LEU A 84 9.67 -3.30 -2.78
CA LEU A 84 11.09 -3.28 -3.09
C LEU A 84 11.73 -4.63 -2.70
N ASP A 85 12.62 -5.15 -3.54
CA ASP A 85 13.38 -6.39 -3.29
C ASP A 85 14.60 -6.15 -2.38
N LYS A 86 14.40 -5.38 -1.29
CA LYS A 86 15.45 -5.04 -0.30
C LYS A 86 15.54 -6.04 0.84
N LYS A 87 14.43 -6.69 1.19
CA LYS A 87 14.39 -7.71 2.25
C LYS A 87 14.34 -9.09 1.62
N GLU A 88 15.23 -9.98 2.06
CA GLU A 88 15.15 -11.40 1.69
C GLU A 88 13.81 -12.00 2.11
N GLN A 89 13.35 -11.70 3.32
CA GLN A 89 12.06 -12.15 3.86
C GLN A 89 11.12 -10.96 4.06
N VAL A 90 9.94 -11.07 3.45
CA VAL A 90 8.81 -10.15 3.62
C VAL A 90 7.90 -10.72 4.69
N THR A 91 7.35 -9.86 5.54
CA THR A 91 6.68 -10.28 6.78
C THR A 91 5.51 -11.24 6.53
N ASP A 92 4.71 -10.98 5.50
CA ASP A 92 3.46 -11.70 5.28
C ASP A 92 3.16 -11.78 3.77
N LEU A 93 3.58 -12.89 3.17
CA LEU A 93 3.24 -13.31 1.80
C LEU A 93 2.62 -14.72 1.85
N PRO A 94 1.63 -15.04 1.01
CA PRO A 94 1.03 -14.20 -0.03
C PRO A 94 0.02 -13.16 0.50
N LEU A 95 -0.27 -12.11 -0.29
CA LEU A 95 -1.12 -10.96 0.07
C LEU A 95 -2.58 -11.08 -0.38
N ASP A 96 -3.06 -12.30 -0.68
CA ASP A 96 -4.36 -12.53 -1.32
C ASP A 96 -5.52 -11.90 -0.54
N ASN A 97 -5.57 -12.12 0.77
CA ASN A 97 -6.66 -11.65 1.63
C ASN A 97 -6.66 -10.13 1.80
N GLY A 98 -5.47 -9.53 1.90
CA GLY A 98 -5.30 -8.10 2.01
C GLY A 98 -5.72 -7.37 0.74
N VAL A 99 -5.39 -7.92 -0.43
CA VAL A 99 -5.87 -7.38 -1.72
C VAL A 99 -7.39 -7.47 -1.82
N MET A 100 -7.97 -8.62 -1.46
CA MET A 100 -9.43 -8.77 -1.42
C MET A 100 -10.08 -7.70 -0.53
N ALA A 101 -9.58 -7.54 0.70
CA ALA A 101 -10.13 -6.57 1.65
C ALA A 101 -9.99 -5.11 1.18
N LEU A 102 -8.85 -4.77 0.57
CA LEU A 102 -8.61 -3.45 -0.02
C LEU A 102 -9.64 -3.16 -1.12
N LEU A 103 -9.83 -4.08 -2.06
CA LEU A 103 -10.74 -3.90 -3.19
C LEU A 103 -12.21 -3.84 -2.76
N LEU A 104 -12.62 -4.69 -1.81
CA LEU A 104 -13.96 -4.64 -1.21
C LEU A 104 -14.21 -3.33 -0.45
N GLY A 105 -13.17 -2.82 0.22
CA GLY A 105 -13.24 -1.62 1.03
C GLY A 105 -13.22 -0.31 0.23
N CYS A 106 -12.45 -0.25 -0.85
CA CYS A 106 -12.21 0.93 -1.67
C CYS A 106 -13.04 0.90 -2.98
N GLN A 107 -14.38 0.91 -2.87
CA GLN A 107 -15.26 0.75 -4.03
C GLN A 107 -15.22 1.91 -5.06
N LYS A 108 -14.59 3.04 -4.72
CA LYS A 108 -14.38 4.16 -5.65
C LYS A 108 -13.09 4.04 -6.48
N LEU A 109 -12.33 2.96 -6.30
CA LEU A 109 -11.06 2.74 -6.96
C LEU A 109 -11.23 2.63 -8.48
N ARG A 110 -10.41 3.38 -9.22
CA ARG A 110 -10.40 3.41 -10.69
C ARG A 110 -9.05 3.05 -11.29
N ARG A 111 -7.98 3.19 -10.52
CA ARG A 111 -6.61 2.87 -10.92
C ARG A 111 -5.97 2.02 -9.82
N PHE A 112 -5.40 0.89 -10.22
CA PHE A 112 -4.79 -0.06 -9.30
C PHE A 112 -3.43 -0.49 -9.83
N GLY A 113 -2.37 -0.18 -9.08
CA GLY A 113 -1.01 -0.64 -9.34
C GLY A 113 -0.54 -1.53 -8.21
N PHE A 114 -0.07 -2.74 -8.49
CA PHE A 114 0.30 -3.68 -7.45
C PHE A 114 1.47 -4.56 -7.88
N TYR A 115 2.67 -3.99 -7.79
CA TYR A 115 3.91 -4.62 -8.22
C TYR A 115 4.59 -5.30 -7.04
N LEU A 116 4.69 -6.63 -7.10
CA LEU A 116 5.27 -7.46 -6.06
C LEU A 116 6.40 -8.33 -6.62
N ARG A 117 7.19 -8.90 -5.71
CA ARG A 117 8.13 -9.99 -6.02
C ARG A 117 7.38 -11.31 -6.27
N PRO A 118 8.01 -12.30 -6.94
CA PRO A 118 7.42 -13.62 -7.11
C PRO A 118 6.95 -14.24 -5.79
N GLY A 119 5.78 -14.88 -5.79
CA GLY A 119 5.12 -15.40 -4.59
C GLY A 119 4.35 -14.34 -3.78
N GLY A 120 4.33 -13.08 -4.22
CA GLY A 120 3.60 -12.01 -3.56
C GLY A 120 2.08 -12.15 -3.60
N LEU A 121 1.55 -12.78 -4.65
CA LEU A 121 0.15 -13.15 -4.82
C LEU A 121 0.08 -14.56 -5.39
N THR A 122 -0.97 -15.29 -5.03
CA THR A 122 -1.33 -16.56 -5.67
C THR A 122 -2.38 -16.33 -6.77
N ASP A 123 -2.70 -17.38 -7.53
CA ASP A 123 -3.80 -17.36 -8.49
C ASP A 123 -5.16 -17.07 -7.84
N ILE A 124 -5.33 -17.40 -6.55
CA ILE A 124 -6.54 -17.04 -5.78
C ILE A 124 -6.59 -15.52 -5.61
N GLY A 125 -5.47 -14.90 -5.22
CA GLY A 125 -5.36 -13.44 -5.10
C GLY A 125 -5.59 -12.72 -6.43
N LEU A 126 -5.04 -13.24 -7.54
CA LEU A 126 -5.32 -12.74 -8.88
C LEU A 126 -6.82 -12.87 -9.23
N GLY A 127 -7.46 -13.98 -8.87
CA GLY A 127 -8.91 -14.17 -9.00
C GLY A 127 -9.72 -13.13 -8.20
N TYR A 128 -9.28 -12.78 -6.99
CA TYR A 128 -9.89 -11.72 -6.20
C TYR A 128 -9.76 -10.35 -6.84
N ILE A 129 -8.62 -10.03 -7.47
CA ILE A 129 -8.47 -8.80 -8.24
C ILE A 129 -9.56 -8.73 -9.32
N GLY A 130 -9.64 -9.75 -10.18
CA GLY A 130 -10.65 -9.79 -11.25
C GLY A 130 -12.10 -9.71 -10.74
N LYS A 131 -12.39 -10.33 -9.59
CA LYS A 131 -13.74 -10.37 -9.01
C LYS A 131 -14.16 -9.06 -8.34
N PHE A 132 -13.25 -8.37 -7.65
CA PHE A 132 -13.59 -7.26 -6.77
C PHE A 132 -13.18 -5.88 -7.30
N SER A 133 -12.51 -5.80 -8.44
CA SER A 133 -12.07 -4.52 -9.04
C SER A 133 -13.00 -3.97 -10.13
N SER A 134 -14.33 -4.10 -9.98
CA SER A 134 -15.31 -3.78 -11.04
C SER A 134 -15.29 -2.33 -11.56
N ASN A 135 -14.83 -1.37 -10.75
CA ASN A 135 -14.72 0.04 -11.12
C ASN A 135 -13.33 0.43 -11.68
N VAL A 136 -12.36 -0.48 -11.65
CA VAL A 136 -10.99 -0.24 -12.10
C VAL A 136 -10.95 -0.19 -13.63
N ARG A 137 -10.34 0.87 -14.17
CA ARG A 137 -10.21 1.13 -15.61
C ARG A 137 -8.77 1.10 -16.10
N TRP A 138 -7.82 1.06 -15.17
CA TRP A 138 -6.40 0.96 -15.46
C TRP A 138 -5.76 0.13 -14.38
N MET A 139 -4.98 -0.87 -14.79
CA MET A 139 -4.30 -1.78 -13.90
C MET A 139 -2.85 -1.97 -14.33
N LEU A 140 -1.95 -2.04 -13.34
CA LEU A 140 -0.56 -2.44 -13.52
C LEU A 140 -0.26 -3.49 -12.45
N LEU A 141 0.09 -4.70 -12.87
CA LEU A 141 0.48 -5.82 -12.03
C LEU A 141 1.94 -6.18 -12.33
#